data_AF-A0A6M0CFS3-F1
#
_entry.id   AF-A0A6M0CFS3-F1
#
_cell.length_a   1.000
_cell.length_b   1.000
_cell.length_c   1.000
_cell.angle_alpha   90.00
_cell.angle_beta   90.00
_cell.angle_gamma   90.00
#
_symmetry.space_group_name_H-M   'P 1'
#
loop_
_entity.id
_entity.type
_entity.pdbx_description
1 polymer ?
#
loop_
_entity_poly.entity_id
_entity_poly.type
_entity_poly.pdbx_seq_one_letter_code
_entity_poly.pdbx_strand_id
1 'polypeptide(L)'
;YLTEGNGKSQLLGIIGLTSDRDRNFDAIDRKNAQNLTPAFVTAVRQTIQQRFTNIRSTHPAVEWRFVEEAERRSLGLTPETIVFDKVYPLYGISDIRGSSTERNRAIQTDLMEQFQLALAVVDAVCQCHETALGERLREDFLEYIEQLERRITVDIEVTSVEYLREHFEIYFEFFVRCGEKAKVAVEAYQGACDNEHQSVYKARDRYDEMLHTINSNLQATWESWQQRMQKVIPHHCDFEASDGIDHMIYAGKSINSQFSLFHLRSLRYDQLRAVCDCARTGLRLEKEYGDMLKVAHLVLIQSTTIDIYHNESTEKLFDVKGTRDIRYEIVKKRIDKAIDKATKERITQTGMLTVVYSTEDEWDEYRQYLRYLAREGWVEEKIEMGMVEPLQGVSGLRFARVRVLPAVEPEKE
;
A
#
# COMPACT_ATOMS: atom_id res chain seq x y z
N TYR A 1 17.58 -9.74 -33.35
CA TYR A 1 17.69 -10.90 -32.47
C TYR A 1 18.07 -10.44 -31.07
N LEU A 2 17.36 -10.91 -30.04
CA LEU A 2 17.77 -10.72 -28.65
C LEU A 2 18.46 -11.98 -28.16
N THR A 3 19.68 -11.87 -27.65
CA THR A 3 20.28 -12.91 -26.81
C THR A 3 19.83 -12.69 -25.38
N GLU A 4 18.93 -13.53 -24.88
CA GLU A 4 18.75 -13.68 -23.44
C GLU A 4 19.94 -14.42 -22.84
N GLY A 5 20.19 -14.25 -21.54
CA GLY A 5 21.31 -14.85 -20.78
C GLY A 5 21.42 -16.39 -20.83
N ASN A 6 20.53 -17.08 -21.54
CA ASN A 6 20.56 -18.51 -21.84
C ASN A 6 20.87 -18.85 -23.32
N GLY A 7 21.40 -17.91 -24.11
CA GLY A 7 21.93 -18.19 -25.46
C GLY A 7 20.89 -18.49 -26.54
N LYS A 8 19.59 -18.47 -26.23
CA LYS A 8 18.52 -18.55 -27.24
C LYS A 8 18.25 -17.16 -27.82
N SER A 9 18.42 -17.05 -29.14
CA SER A 9 18.12 -15.83 -29.89
C SER A 9 16.66 -15.79 -30.31
N GLN A 10 15.85 -14.89 -29.73
CA GLN A 10 14.47 -14.67 -30.17
C GLN A 10 14.43 -13.59 -31.26
N LEU A 11 13.75 -13.88 -32.39
CA LEU A 11 13.48 -12.90 -33.44
C LEU A 11 12.35 -11.98 -32.98
N LEU A 12 12.67 -10.71 -32.74
CA LEU A 12 11.67 -9.69 -32.36
C LEU A 12 10.83 -9.17 -33.54
N GLY A 13 11.36 -9.24 -34.76
CA GLY A 13 10.75 -8.68 -35.96
C GLY A 13 11.79 -8.43 -37.06
N ILE A 14 11.31 -8.11 -38.27
CA ILE A 14 12.12 -7.78 -39.44
C ILE A 14 11.79 -6.35 -39.85
N ILE A 15 12.81 -5.51 -40.02
CA ILE A 15 12.67 -4.14 -40.54
C ILE A 15 13.26 -4.12 -41.94
N GLY A 16 12.47 -3.72 -42.92
CA GLY A 16 12.89 -3.56 -44.31
C GLY A 16 12.85 -2.10 -44.72
N LEU A 17 13.94 -1.61 -45.33
CA LEU A 17 13.95 -0.33 -46.05
C LEU A 17 13.62 -0.62 -47.51
N THR A 18 12.54 -0.05 -48.02
CA THR A 18 12.09 -0.23 -49.41
C THR A 18 12.05 1.10 -50.13
N SER A 19 12.23 1.07 -51.45
CA SER A 19 12.02 2.24 -52.32
C SER A 19 11.19 1.84 -53.53
N ASP A 20 10.39 2.78 -53.99
CA ASP A 20 9.58 2.75 -55.21
C ASP A 20 10.41 2.97 -56.50
N ARG A 21 11.68 3.36 -56.37
CA ARG A 21 12.60 3.63 -57.49
C ARG A 21 13.60 2.49 -57.66
N ASP A 22 13.79 2.07 -58.91
CA ASP A 22 14.74 1.01 -59.24
C ASP A 22 16.18 1.46 -58.91
N ARG A 23 16.95 0.57 -58.26
CA ARG A 23 18.34 0.78 -57.81
C ARG A 23 18.59 2.03 -56.94
N ASN A 24 17.59 2.49 -56.19
CA ASN A 24 17.67 3.72 -55.39
C ASN A 24 18.53 3.62 -54.12
N PHE A 25 19.18 2.49 -53.86
CA PHE A 25 20.10 2.31 -52.72
C PHE A 25 21.49 1.97 -53.22
N ASP A 26 22.45 2.85 -52.93
CA ASP A 26 23.85 2.64 -53.28
C ASP A 26 24.65 1.97 -52.14
N ALA A 27 25.97 1.86 -52.31
CA ALA A 27 26.84 1.26 -51.30
C ALA A 27 27.01 2.14 -50.04
N ILE A 28 26.85 3.45 -50.18
CA ILE A 28 26.96 4.42 -49.10
C ILE A 28 25.67 4.36 -48.26
N ASP A 29 24.51 4.26 -48.90
CA ASP A 29 23.21 4.09 -48.23
C ASP A 29 23.18 2.82 -47.37
N ARG A 30 23.71 1.70 -47.89
CA ARG A 30 23.86 0.46 -47.13
C ARG A 30 24.75 0.63 -45.90
N LYS A 31 25.87 1.35 -46.04
CA LYS A 31 26.79 1.62 -44.93
C LYS A 31 26.15 2.54 -43.88
N ASN A 32 25.42 3.56 -44.33
CA ASN A 32 24.68 4.46 -43.44
C ASN A 32 23.56 3.72 -42.69
N ALA A 33 22.81 2.84 -43.37
CA ALA A 33 21.80 2.00 -42.73
C ALA A 33 22.39 1.06 -41.67
N GLN A 34 23.55 0.43 -41.97
CA GLN A 34 24.28 -0.39 -40.98
C GLN A 34 24.72 0.43 -39.77
N ASN A 35 25.21 1.66 -39.98
CA ASN A 35 25.61 2.55 -38.89
C ASN A 35 24.43 3.01 -38.01
N LEU A 36 23.25 3.17 -38.60
CA LEU A 36 22.04 3.56 -37.87
C LEU A 36 21.36 2.37 -37.17
N THR A 37 21.69 1.13 -37.54
CA THR A 37 21.05 -0.08 -37.01
C THR A 37 21.15 -0.18 -35.48
N PRO A 38 22.30 0.04 -34.82
CA PRO A 38 22.38 -0.04 -33.35
C PRO A 38 21.51 1.00 -32.63
N ALA A 39 21.46 2.23 -33.15
CA ALA A 39 20.63 3.29 -32.59
C ALA A 39 19.14 2.98 -32.78
N PHE A 40 18.75 2.50 -33.96
CA PHE A 40 17.38 2.05 -34.24
C PHE A 40 16.97 0.84 -33.40
N VAL A 41 17.85 -0.16 -33.25
CA VAL A 41 17.61 -1.32 -32.39
C VAL A 41 17.46 -0.88 -30.95
N THR A 42 18.25 0.08 -30.47
CA THR A 42 18.13 0.62 -29.11
C THR A 42 16.84 1.41 -28.93
N ALA A 43 16.47 2.27 -29.88
CA ALA A 43 15.22 3.05 -29.83
C ALA A 43 13.98 2.15 -29.90
N VAL A 44 13.98 1.15 -30.78
CA VAL A 44 12.95 0.12 -30.87
C VAL A 44 12.94 -0.74 -29.60
N ARG A 45 14.10 -1.12 -29.03
CA ARG A 45 14.17 -1.81 -27.74
C ARG A 45 13.56 -0.97 -26.63
N GLN A 46 13.87 0.32 -26.53
CA GLN A 46 13.28 1.22 -25.55
C GLN A 46 11.77 1.39 -25.78
N THR A 47 11.32 1.49 -27.03
CA THR A 47 9.89 1.67 -27.34
C THR A 47 9.10 0.39 -27.08
N ILE A 48 9.64 -0.77 -27.47
CA ILE A 48 9.10 -2.09 -27.16
C ILE A 48 9.18 -2.31 -25.67
N GLN A 49 10.30 -2.09 -25.00
CA GLN A 49 10.41 -2.23 -23.55
C GLN A 49 9.44 -1.29 -22.84
N GLN A 50 9.28 -0.02 -23.23
CA GLN A 50 8.30 0.89 -22.64
C GLN A 50 6.84 0.46 -22.90
N ARG A 51 6.53 -0.01 -24.12
CA ARG A 51 5.20 -0.53 -24.46
C ARG A 51 4.91 -1.86 -23.74
N PHE A 52 5.88 -2.75 -23.68
CA PHE A 52 5.78 -4.06 -23.03
C PHE A 52 5.98 -3.98 -21.51
N THR A 53 6.61 -2.94 -20.92
CA THR A 53 6.63 -2.73 -19.47
C THR A 53 5.30 -2.17 -19.01
N ASN A 54 4.67 -1.29 -19.79
CA ASN A 54 3.32 -0.81 -19.48
C ASN A 54 2.28 -1.93 -19.67
N ILE A 55 2.42 -2.78 -20.69
CA ILE A 55 1.53 -3.94 -20.93
C ILE A 55 1.84 -5.12 -19.99
N ARG A 56 3.09 -5.44 -19.64
CA ARG A 56 3.43 -6.49 -18.65
C ARG A 56 3.14 -6.09 -17.20
N SER A 57 3.00 -4.79 -16.91
CA SER A 57 2.45 -4.33 -15.62
C SER A 57 0.92 -4.41 -15.58
N THR A 58 0.27 -4.75 -16.70
CA THR A 58 -1.18 -4.87 -16.78
C THR A 58 -1.59 -6.29 -16.40
N HIS A 59 -2.61 -6.42 -15.55
CA HIS A 59 -3.07 -7.72 -15.06
C HIS A 59 -3.46 -8.66 -16.24
N PRO A 60 -3.03 -9.95 -16.28
CA PRO A 60 -3.23 -10.84 -17.43
C PRO A 60 -4.68 -10.97 -17.91
N ALA A 61 -5.64 -10.87 -16.99
CA ALA A 61 -7.07 -10.93 -17.30
C ALA A 61 -7.60 -9.80 -18.20
N VAL A 62 -6.90 -8.66 -18.27
CA VAL A 62 -7.32 -7.50 -19.09
C VAL A 62 -6.29 -7.13 -20.16
N GLU A 63 -5.06 -7.68 -20.08
CA GLU A 63 -3.96 -7.44 -21.02
C GLU A 63 -4.39 -7.57 -22.48
N TRP A 64 -5.20 -8.58 -22.80
CA TRP A 64 -5.70 -8.84 -24.16
C TRP A 64 -6.38 -7.61 -24.80
N ARG A 65 -7.12 -6.83 -24.01
CA ARG A 65 -7.85 -5.66 -24.52
C ARG A 65 -6.91 -4.48 -24.79
N PHE A 66 -5.84 -4.36 -24.02
CA PHE A 66 -4.78 -3.37 -24.26
C PHE A 66 -3.97 -3.72 -25.50
N VAL A 67 -3.66 -5.01 -25.69
CA VAL A 67 -2.98 -5.49 -26.91
C VAL A 67 -3.84 -5.23 -28.13
N GLU A 68 -5.14 -5.56 -28.08
CA GLU A 68 -6.08 -5.30 -29.17
C GLU A 68 -6.15 -3.80 -29.54
N GLU A 69 -6.24 -2.90 -28.56
CA GLU A 69 -6.23 -1.46 -28.85
C GLU A 69 -4.88 -0.95 -29.37
N ALA A 70 -3.77 -1.51 -28.90
CA ALA A 70 -2.45 -1.17 -29.43
C ALA A 70 -2.30 -1.59 -30.90
N GLU A 71 -2.81 -2.75 -31.28
CA GLU A 71 -2.87 -3.21 -32.67
C GLU A 71 -3.75 -2.30 -33.52
N ARG A 72 -4.93 -1.93 -33.02
CA ARG A 72 -5.86 -1.04 -33.72
C ARG A 72 -5.24 0.33 -34.03
N ARG A 73 -4.54 0.92 -33.05
CA ARG A 73 -3.78 2.17 -33.24
C ARG A 73 -2.66 2.01 -34.26
N SER A 74 -1.99 0.86 -34.30
CA SER A 74 -0.92 0.59 -35.27
C SER A 74 -1.42 0.57 -36.72
N LEU A 75 -2.70 0.23 -36.93
CA LEU A 75 -3.39 0.27 -38.22
C LEU A 75 -3.89 1.68 -38.60
N GLY A 76 -3.61 2.70 -37.80
CA GLY A 76 -4.02 4.09 -38.06
C GLY A 76 -5.48 4.39 -37.71
N LEU A 77 -6.14 3.52 -36.94
CA LEU A 77 -7.51 3.75 -36.48
C LEU A 77 -7.55 4.73 -35.31
N THR A 78 -8.68 5.41 -35.15
CA THR A 78 -8.88 6.40 -34.08
C THR A 78 -8.84 5.73 -32.71
N PRO A 79 -8.09 6.26 -31.73
CA PRO A 79 -8.04 5.71 -30.38
C PRO A 79 -9.43 5.54 -29.76
N GLU A 80 -9.69 4.39 -29.16
CA GLU A 80 -10.88 4.13 -28.33
C GLU A 80 -10.43 3.95 -26.89
N THR A 81 -11.31 4.34 -25.98
CA THR A 81 -11.14 4.09 -24.55
C THR A 81 -11.38 2.61 -24.27
N ILE A 82 -10.46 1.99 -23.56
CA ILE A 82 -10.63 0.63 -23.06
C ILE A 82 -11.69 0.66 -21.95
N VAL A 83 -12.79 -0.07 -22.15
CA VAL A 83 -13.92 -0.13 -21.22
C VAL A 83 -14.30 -1.58 -20.97
N PHE A 84 -14.57 -1.90 -19.70
CA PHE A 84 -15.21 -3.14 -19.30
C PHE A 84 -16.54 -2.81 -18.64
N ASP A 85 -17.63 -3.11 -19.33
CA ASP A 85 -18.98 -2.83 -18.87
C ASP A 85 -19.51 -3.94 -17.95
N LYS A 86 -20.39 -3.56 -17.04
CA LYS A 86 -21.17 -4.46 -16.18
C LYS A 86 -20.30 -5.48 -15.41
N VAL A 87 -19.20 -5.02 -14.84
CA VAL A 87 -18.36 -5.83 -13.95
C VAL A 87 -18.84 -5.75 -12.52
N TYR A 88 -18.66 -6.82 -11.76
CA TYR A 88 -18.94 -6.87 -10.34
C TYR A 88 -17.70 -6.48 -9.54
N PRO A 89 -17.74 -5.42 -8.72
CA PRO A 89 -16.66 -5.07 -7.81
C PRO A 89 -16.74 -5.87 -6.52
N LEU A 90 -15.60 -6.37 -6.05
CA LEU A 90 -15.46 -7.00 -4.75
C LEU A 90 -14.32 -6.29 -3.99
N TYR A 91 -14.71 -5.46 -3.03
CA TYR A 91 -13.80 -4.64 -2.25
C TYR A 91 -13.53 -5.22 -0.87
N GLY A 92 -12.30 -5.12 -0.41
CA GLY A 92 -11.98 -5.30 1.01
C GLY A 92 -10.71 -4.58 1.41
N ILE A 93 -10.55 -4.44 2.72
CA ILE A 93 -9.42 -3.76 3.35
C ILE A 93 -9.04 -4.48 4.64
N SER A 94 -7.73 -4.58 4.87
CA SER A 94 -7.15 -4.92 6.17
C SER A 94 -6.30 -3.74 6.62
N ASP A 95 -6.84 -2.96 7.55
CA ASP A 95 -6.26 -1.71 8.03
C ASP A 95 -5.52 -1.94 9.35
N ILE A 96 -4.34 -1.34 9.50
CA ILE A 96 -3.59 -1.37 10.75
C ILE A 96 -4.03 -0.19 11.61
N ARG A 97 -4.79 -0.50 12.66
CA ARG A 97 -5.32 0.48 13.59
C ARG A 97 -4.22 1.17 14.36
N GLY A 98 -4.30 2.49 14.37
CA GLY A 98 -3.41 3.33 15.16
C GLY A 98 -2.01 3.45 14.56
N SER A 99 -1.78 3.03 13.31
CA SER A 99 -0.49 3.18 12.61
C SER A 99 0.05 4.61 12.76
N SER A 100 -0.78 5.62 12.46
CA SER A 100 -0.39 7.03 12.57
C SER A 100 -0.10 7.47 14.02
N THR A 101 -0.82 6.91 15.00
CA THR A 101 -0.61 7.23 16.42
C THR A 101 0.69 6.62 16.93
N GLU A 102 0.96 5.38 16.57
CA GLU A 102 2.21 4.68 16.93
C GLU A 102 3.42 5.28 16.23
N ARG A 103 3.27 5.65 14.96
CA ARG A 103 4.30 6.42 14.23
C ARG A 103 4.64 7.70 14.97
N ASN A 104 3.63 8.49 15.36
CA ASN A 104 3.84 9.72 16.12
C ASN A 104 4.54 9.46 17.47
N ARG A 105 4.18 8.36 18.16
CA ARG A 105 4.83 7.96 19.41
C ARG A 105 6.31 7.58 19.22
N ALA A 106 6.62 6.86 18.14
CA ALA A 106 7.99 6.51 17.79
C ALA A 106 8.82 7.76 17.49
N ILE A 107 8.28 8.68 16.68
CA ILE A 107 8.88 9.98 16.36
C ILE A 107 9.16 10.78 17.63
N GLN A 108 8.17 10.87 18.54
CA GLN A 108 8.30 11.57 19.82
C GLN A 108 9.40 10.95 20.69
N THR A 109 9.43 9.61 20.80
CA THR A 109 10.41 8.89 21.62
C THR A 109 11.84 9.17 21.15
N ASP A 110 12.08 9.07 19.84
CA ASP A 110 13.39 9.30 19.24
C ASP A 110 13.85 10.76 19.40
N LEU A 111 12.96 11.74 19.18
CA LEU A 111 13.29 13.15 19.37
C LEU A 111 13.57 13.48 20.83
N MET A 112 12.79 12.93 21.77
CA MET A 112 13.05 13.10 23.20
C MET A 112 14.42 12.55 23.59
N GLU A 113 14.80 11.37 23.09
CA GLU A 113 16.14 10.80 23.31
C GLU A 113 17.22 11.72 22.73
N GLN A 114 17.03 12.24 21.52
CA GLN A 114 18.00 13.14 20.88
C GLN A 114 18.18 14.46 21.65
N PHE A 115 17.10 15.09 22.14
CA PHE A 115 17.19 16.29 22.98
C PHE A 115 17.81 16.00 24.36
N GLN A 116 17.55 14.83 24.94
CA GLN A 116 18.21 14.43 26.20
C GLN A 116 19.72 14.25 26.02
N LEU A 117 20.16 13.67 24.90
CA LEU A 117 21.58 13.60 24.55
C LEU A 117 22.19 14.99 24.33
N ALA A 118 21.46 15.89 23.65
CA ALA A 118 21.89 17.28 23.45
C ALA A 118 22.03 18.04 24.77
N LEU A 119 21.08 17.86 25.69
CA LEU A 119 21.11 18.42 27.04
C LEU A 119 22.33 17.91 27.83
N ALA A 120 22.64 16.61 27.75
CA ALA A 120 23.80 16.04 28.41
C ALA A 120 25.13 16.62 27.90
N VAL A 121 25.23 16.91 26.60
CA VAL A 121 26.39 17.61 26.01
C VAL A 121 26.52 19.02 26.57
N VAL A 122 25.45 19.80 26.56
CA VAL A 122 25.47 21.19 27.07
C VAL A 122 25.80 21.22 28.56
N ASP A 123 25.19 20.36 29.37
CA ASP A 123 25.48 20.26 30.80
C ASP A 123 26.97 19.91 31.05
N ALA A 124 27.57 19.03 30.23
CA ALA A 124 28.99 18.69 30.33
C ALA A 124 29.91 19.86 29.93
N VAL A 125 29.50 20.66 28.94
CA VAL A 125 30.25 21.86 28.49
C VAL A 125 30.15 22.97 29.53
N CYS A 126 28.97 23.26 30.06
CA CYS A 126 28.75 24.29 31.08
C CYS A 126 29.49 24.00 32.40
N GLN A 127 29.69 22.72 32.74
CA GLN A 127 30.54 22.32 33.88
C GLN A 127 32.02 22.71 33.72
N CYS A 128 32.52 22.81 32.48
CA CYS A 128 33.90 23.20 32.17
C CYS A 128 34.03 24.69 31.88
N HIS A 129 33.06 25.26 31.17
CA HIS A 129 33.01 26.65 30.76
C HIS A 129 31.59 27.20 30.92
N GLU A 130 31.36 27.95 31.98
CA GLU A 130 30.09 28.63 32.19
C GLU A 130 29.92 29.74 31.15
N THR A 131 28.96 29.58 30.24
CA THR A 131 28.68 30.54 29.17
C THR A 131 27.20 30.86 29.10
N ALA A 132 26.86 32.13 28.87
CA ALA A 132 25.46 32.55 28.73
C ALA A 132 24.74 31.85 27.56
N LEU A 133 25.47 31.51 26.49
CA LEU A 133 24.92 30.77 25.36
C LEU A 133 24.58 29.31 25.74
N GLY A 134 25.43 28.65 26.52
CA GLY A 134 25.17 27.29 27.01
C GLY A 134 23.92 27.21 27.87
N GLU A 135 23.71 28.16 28.79
CA GLU A 135 22.47 28.25 29.57
C GLU A 135 21.23 28.48 28.69
N ARG A 136 21.34 29.29 27.63
CA ARG A 136 20.24 29.47 26.67
C ARG A 136 19.90 28.19 25.90
N LEU A 137 20.91 27.48 25.38
CA LEU A 137 20.69 26.19 24.71
C LEU A 137 20.04 25.17 25.66
N ARG A 138 20.46 25.17 26.93
CA ARG A 138 19.88 24.33 27.97
C ARG A 138 18.40 24.64 28.20
N GLU A 139 18.04 25.92 28.32
CA GLU A 139 16.65 26.38 28.44
C GLU A 139 15.82 25.96 27.21
N ASP A 140 16.34 26.20 26.01
CA ASP A 140 15.67 25.87 24.76
C ASP A 140 15.40 24.35 24.65
N PHE A 141 16.38 23.50 24.98
CA PHE A 141 16.19 22.05 24.97
C PHE A 141 15.15 21.57 25.98
N LEU A 142 15.10 22.14 27.18
CA LEU A 142 14.06 21.82 28.16
C LEU A 142 12.68 22.23 27.65
N GLU A 143 12.57 23.36 26.96
CA GLU A 143 11.32 23.77 26.32
C GLU A 143 10.90 22.79 25.21
N TYR A 144 11.83 22.38 24.34
CA TYR A 144 11.56 21.38 23.30
C TYR A 144 11.11 20.04 23.90
N ILE A 145 11.76 19.58 24.97
CA ILE A 145 11.35 18.35 25.68
C ILE A 145 9.91 18.49 26.22
N GLU A 146 9.59 19.60 26.87
CA GLU A 146 8.22 19.84 27.39
C GLU A 146 7.19 19.93 26.26
N GLN A 147 7.52 20.57 25.15
CA GLN A 147 6.64 20.64 23.97
C GLN A 147 6.40 19.24 23.37
N LEU A 148 7.46 18.44 23.23
CA LEU A 148 7.39 17.07 22.74
C LEU A 148 6.54 16.18 23.65
N GLU A 149 6.65 16.31 24.97
CA GLU A 149 5.83 15.55 25.93
C GLU A 149 4.33 15.83 25.78
N ARG A 150 3.95 17.07 25.44
CA ARG A 150 2.54 17.47 25.31
C ARG A 150 1.90 16.93 24.04
N ARG A 151 2.50 17.20 22.88
CA ARG A 151 1.95 16.78 21.59
C ARG A 151 2.97 16.92 20.48
N ILE A 152 3.10 15.87 19.66
CA ILE A 152 3.86 15.96 18.41
C ILE A 152 2.96 16.40 17.24
N THR A 153 3.49 17.31 16.44
CA THR A 153 2.95 17.71 15.14
C THR A 153 4.06 17.59 14.10
N VAL A 154 3.68 17.51 12.82
CA VAL A 154 4.66 17.48 11.72
C VAL A 154 5.57 18.71 11.74
N ASP A 155 5.02 19.86 12.13
CA ASP A 155 5.76 21.12 12.27
C ASP A 155 6.81 21.04 13.39
N ILE A 156 6.46 20.47 14.55
CA ILE A 156 7.39 20.26 15.67
C ILE A 156 8.50 19.29 15.28
N GLU A 157 8.20 18.23 14.53
CA GLU A 157 9.22 17.29 14.07
C GLU A 157 10.29 17.98 13.20
N VAL A 158 9.86 18.73 12.18
CA VAL A 158 10.77 19.41 11.25
C VAL A 158 11.59 20.47 11.99
N THR A 159 10.92 21.35 12.73
CA THR A 159 11.58 22.45 13.46
C THR A 159 12.54 21.95 14.54
N SER A 160 12.26 20.82 15.19
CA SER A 160 13.15 20.21 16.18
C SER A 160 14.46 19.73 15.57
N VAL A 161 14.39 19.03 14.44
CA VAL A 161 15.58 18.49 13.75
C VAL A 161 16.41 19.62 13.16
N GLU A 162 15.77 20.63 12.55
CA GLU A 162 16.43 21.82 12.04
C GLU A 162 17.13 22.59 13.17
N TYR A 163 16.47 22.79 14.31
CA TYR A 163 17.05 23.49 15.45
C TYR A 163 18.32 22.78 15.96
N LEU A 164 18.28 21.46 16.13
CA LEU A 164 19.46 20.70 16.55
C LEU A 164 20.61 20.85 15.55
N ARG A 165 20.34 20.74 14.25
CA ARG A 165 21.38 20.87 13.22
C ARG A 165 21.97 22.27 13.13
N GLU A 166 21.14 23.29 13.09
CA GLU A 166 21.58 24.67 12.81
C GLU A 166 22.06 25.42 14.05
N HIS A 167 21.54 25.07 15.24
CA HIS A 167 21.81 25.82 16.47
C HIS A 167 22.59 25.03 17.52
N PHE A 168 22.79 23.72 17.36
CA PHE A 168 23.52 22.90 18.33
C PHE A 168 24.70 22.14 17.72
N GLU A 169 24.47 21.34 16.68
CA GLU A 169 25.49 20.47 16.08
C GLU A 169 26.68 21.26 15.49
N ILE A 170 26.45 22.50 15.04
CA ILE A 170 27.51 23.40 14.54
C ILE A 170 28.62 23.69 15.56
N TYR A 171 28.37 23.46 16.85
CA TYR A 171 29.31 23.76 17.93
C TYR A 171 30.11 22.53 18.41
N PHE A 172 29.94 21.36 17.79
CA PHE A 172 30.59 20.12 18.23
C PHE A 172 32.13 20.20 18.26
N GLU A 173 32.75 20.85 17.28
CA GLU A 173 34.21 21.04 17.29
C GLU A 173 34.71 21.82 18.51
N PHE A 174 33.90 22.77 19.01
CA PHE A 174 34.21 23.52 20.22
C PHE A 174 33.96 22.67 21.47
N PHE A 175 32.80 22.00 21.57
CA PHE A 175 32.43 21.18 22.72
C PHE A 175 33.44 20.06 23.01
N VAL A 176 33.96 19.41 21.98
CA VAL A 176 34.99 18.36 22.12
C VAL A 176 36.28 18.90 22.76
N ARG A 177 36.59 20.19 22.61
CA ARG A 177 37.79 20.83 23.19
C ARG A 177 37.60 21.27 24.64
N CYS A 178 36.38 21.30 25.16
CA CYS A 178 36.07 21.76 26.52
C CYS A 178 36.47 20.77 27.62
N GLY A 179 36.65 19.48 27.28
CA GLY A 179 37.14 18.47 28.21
C GLY A 179 36.66 17.06 27.87
N GLU A 180 37.22 16.06 28.57
CA GLU A 180 36.94 14.64 28.28
C GLU A 180 35.46 14.29 28.48
N LYS A 181 34.78 14.86 29.49
CA LYS A 181 33.34 14.63 29.71
C LYS A 181 32.48 15.13 28.55
N ALA A 182 32.77 16.33 28.03
CA ALA A 182 32.05 16.91 26.91
C ALA A 182 32.30 16.12 25.62
N LYS A 183 33.55 15.69 25.41
CA LYS A 183 33.90 14.81 24.28
C LYS A 183 33.13 13.50 24.31
N VAL A 184 33.08 12.80 25.44
CA VAL A 184 32.32 11.54 25.58
C VAL A 184 30.82 11.76 25.34
N ALA A 185 30.25 12.89 25.79
CA ALA A 185 28.85 13.22 25.55
C ALA A 185 28.57 13.49 24.05
N VAL A 186 29.47 14.21 23.37
CA VAL A 186 29.36 14.46 21.92
C VAL A 186 29.48 13.15 21.13
N GLU A 187 30.43 12.29 21.48
CA GLU A 187 30.58 10.97 20.85
C GLU A 187 29.33 10.09 21.06
N ALA A 188 28.70 10.15 22.23
CA ALA A 188 27.45 9.45 22.49
C ALA A 188 26.28 9.99 21.64
N TYR A 189 26.17 11.31 21.50
CA TYR A 189 25.19 11.94 20.61
C TYR A 189 25.41 11.53 19.15
N GLN A 190 26.64 11.69 18.65
CA GLN A 190 26.99 11.36 17.28
C GLN A 190 26.79 9.87 16.99
N GLY A 191 27.15 8.99 17.92
CA GLY A 191 26.93 7.54 17.79
C GLY A 191 25.45 7.16 17.77
N ALA A 192 24.59 7.88 18.49
CA ALA A 192 23.14 7.66 18.44
C ALA A 192 22.52 8.13 17.10
N CYS A 193 23.16 9.10 16.44
CA CYS A 193 22.76 9.64 15.13
C CYS A 193 23.56 9.02 13.97
N ASP A 194 24.43 8.03 14.21
CA ASP A 194 25.27 7.39 13.19
C ASP A 194 24.47 6.36 12.37
N ASN A 195 23.52 6.88 11.59
CA ASN A 195 22.68 6.13 10.67
C ASN A 195 22.35 6.99 9.43
N GLU A 196 21.66 6.41 8.46
CA GLU A 196 21.31 7.10 7.21
C GLU A 196 20.39 8.32 7.41
N HIS A 197 19.67 8.39 8.53
CA HIS A 197 18.77 9.49 8.88
C HIS A 197 19.47 10.63 9.63
N GLN A 198 20.73 10.46 10.06
CA GLN A 198 21.50 11.45 10.80
C GLN A 198 20.70 12.04 11.99
N SER A 199 20.00 11.17 12.70
CA SER A 199 19.14 11.48 13.86
C SER A 199 18.93 10.21 14.68
N VAL A 200 18.44 10.33 15.91
CA VAL A 200 18.06 9.12 16.67
C VAL A 200 16.90 8.44 15.94
N TYR A 201 17.07 7.16 15.64
CA TYR A 201 16.13 6.39 14.83
C TYR A 201 16.01 4.96 15.37
N LYS A 202 15.59 4.81 16.63
CA LYS A 202 15.49 3.49 17.28
C LYS A 202 14.04 3.04 17.41
N ALA A 203 13.19 3.93 17.92
CA ALA A 203 11.76 3.65 18.04
C ALA A 203 11.09 3.63 16.66
N ARG A 204 11.50 4.52 15.74
CA ARG A 204 11.04 4.52 14.35
C ARG A 204 11.47 3.26 13.61
N ASP A 205 12.73 2.83 13.74
CA ASP A 205 13.23 1.59 13.12
C ASP A 205 12.39 0.37 13.54
N ARG A 206 12.18 0.20 14.85
CA ARG A 206 11.31 -0.86 15.37
C ARG A 206 9.87 -0.78 14.84
N TYR A 207 9.32 0.43 14.70
CA TYR A 207 7.99 0.64 14.13
C TYR A 207 7.95 0.25 12.65
N ASP A 208 8.95 0.65 11.87
CA ASP A 208 9.06 0.36 10.44
C ASP A 208 9.27 -1.14 10.18
N GLU A 209 10.12 -1.81 10.95
CA GLU A 209 10.31 -3.27 10.90
C GLU A 209 9.00 -4.03 11.17
N MET A 210 8.26 -3.60 12.20
CA MET A 210 6.98 -4.19 12.56
C MET A 210 5.93 -3.96 11.46
N LEU A 211 5.82 -2.73 10.94
CA LEU A 211 4.90 -2.38 9.86
C LEU A 211 5.21 -3.18 8.59
N HIS A 212 6.50 -3.26 8.23
CA HIS A 212 6.98 -4.05 7.11
C HIS A 212 6.64 -5.54 7.28
N THR A 213 6.83 -6.09 8.48
CA THR A 213 6.52 -7.49 8.77
C THR A 213 5.03 -7.78 8.63
N ILE A 214 4.17 -6.93 9.19
CA ILE A 214 2.71 -7.10 9.09
C ILE A 214 2.26 -7.03 7.63
N ASN A 215 2.67 -5.99 6.90
CA ASN A 215 2.29 -5.82 5.50
C ASN A 215 2.77 -6.96 4.63
N SER A 216 4.02 -7.40 4.79
CA SER A 216 4.58 -8.51 4.00
C SER A 216 3.82 -9.83 4.24
N ASN A 217 3.43 -10.11 5.49
CA ASN A 217 2.66 -11.31 5.81
C ASN A 217 1.22 -11.24 5.28
N LEU A 218 0.56 -10.06 5.39
CA LEU A 218 -0.78 -9.85 4.84
C LEU A 218 -0.77 -9.96 3.31
N GLN A 219 0.21 -9.35 2.65
CA GLN A 219 0.39 -9.42 1.20
C GLN A 219 0.63 -10.86 0.74
N ALA A 220 1.56 -11.59 1.36
CA ALA A 220 1.83 -12.98 1.01
C ALA A 220 0.59 -13.88 1.19
N THR A 221 -0.20 -13.64 2.25
CA THR A 221 -1.47 -14.33 2.47
C THR A 221 -2.44 -14.03 1.32
N TRP A 222 -2.65 -12.75 1.00
CA TRP A 222 -3.55 -12.32 -0.08
C TRP A 222 -3.12 -12.87 -1.44
N GLU A 223 -1.83 -12.81 -1.78
CA GLU A 223 -1.30 -13.32 -3.05
C GLU A 223 -1.54 -14.83 -3.22
N SER A 224 -1.40 -15.61 -2.15
CA SER A 224 -1.72 -17.05 -2.16
C SER A 224 -3.20 -17.29 -2.49
N TRP A 225 -4.09 -16.49 -1.90
CA TRP A 225 -5.53 -16.54 -2.19
C TRP A 225 -5.85 -16.08 -3.60
N GLN A 226 -5.23 -15.01 -4.08
CA GLN A 226 -5.40 -14.53 -5.44
C GLN A 226 -5.04 -15.60 -6.47
N GLN A 227 -3.93 -16.32 -6.29
CA GLN A 227 -3.58 -17.45 -7.17
C GLN A 227 -4.64 -18.55 -7.19
N ARG A 228 -5.35 -18.78 -6.09
CA ARG A 228 -6.48 -19.74 -6.03
C ARG A 228 -7.72 -19.17 -6.72
N MET A 229 -8.07 -17.92 -6.44
CA MET A 229 -9.22 -17.25 -7.02
C MET A 229 -9.10 -17.09 -8.54
N GLN A 230 -7.90 -16.85 -9.07
CA GLN A 230 -7.64 -16.78 -10.51
C GLN A 230 -7.90 -18.11 -11.24
N LYS A 231 -7.83 -19.24 -10.53
CA LYS A 231 -8.21 -20.56 -11.08
C LYS A 231 -9.72 -20.77 -11.15
N VAL A 232 -10.50 -20.05 -10.34
CA VAL A 232 -11.97 -20.08 -10.40
C VAL A 232 -12.44 -19.43 -11.69
N ILE A 233 -11.96 -18.20 -11.95
CA ILE A 233 -12.14 -17.50 -13.21
C ILE A 233 -11.06 -16.41 -13.30
N PRO A 234 -10.38 -16.24 -14.44
CA PRO A 234 -9.52 -15.10 -14.66
C PRO A 234 -10.30 -13.78 -14.49
N HIS A 235 -9.84 -12.95 -13.56
CA HIS A 235 -10.45 -11.67 -13.20
C HIS A 235 -9.37 -10.63 -12.97
N HIS A 236 -9.73 -9.34 -12.96
CA HIS A 236 -8.79 -8.28 -12.63
C HIS A 236 -8.80 -8.01 -11.13
N CYS A 237 -7.63 -7.90 -10.51
CA CYS A 237 -7.47 -7.47 -9.12
C CYS A 237 -6.51 -6.27 -9.07
N ASP A 238 -6.99 -5.15 -8.54
CA ASP A 238 -6.15 -4.07 -8.04
C ASP A 238 -5.81 -4.36 -6.58
N PHE A 239 -4.57 -4.07 -6.19
CA PHE A 239 -4.06 -4.25 -4.85
C PHE A 239 -3.16 -3.08 -4.49
N GLU A 240 -3.43 -2.44 -3.36
CA GLU A 240 -2.64 -1.33 -2.83
C GLU A 240 -2.16 -1.71 -1.42
N ALA A 241 -0.85 -1.63 -1.19
CA ALA A 241 -0.24 -1.81 0.14
C ALA A 241 0.36 -0.48 0.60
N SER A 242 -0.09 -0.01 1.77
CA SER A 242 0.40 1.22 2.42
C SER A 242 0.61 0.96 3.91
N ASP A 243 -0.19 1.56 4.79
CA ASP A 243 -0.27 1.22 6.22
C ASP A 243 -1.14 -0.03 6.46
N GLY A 244 -1.68 -0.62 5.41
CA GLY A 244 -2.47 -1.84 5.41
C GLY A 244 -2.64 -2.31 3.97
N ILE A 245 -3.51 -3.28 3.73
CA ILE A 245 -3.80 -3.81 2.39
C ILE A 245 -5.23 -3.48 1.96
N ASP A 246 -5.38 -2.94 0.75
CA ASP A 246 -6.64 -2.69 0.06
C ASP A 246 -6.65 -3.55 -1.21
N HIS A 247 -7.79 -4.20 -1.47
CA HIS A 247 -7.98 -4.93 -2.72
C HIS A 247 -9.31 -4.58 -3.37
N MET A 248 -9.29 -4.57 -4.69
CA MET A 248 -10.48 -4.42 -5.52
C MET A 248 -10.44 -5.44 -6.65
N ILE A 249 -11.38 -6.39 -6.62
CA ILE A 249 -11.54 -7.36 -7.70
C ILE A 249 -12.67 -6.90 -8.62
N TYR A 250 -12.43 -6.94 -9.94
CA TYR A 250 -13.43 -6.78 -10.96
C TYR A 250 -13.59 -8.10 -11.73
N ALA A 251 -14.81 -8.64 -11.72
CA ALA A 251 -15.15 -9.86 -12.45
C ALA A 251 -16.45 -9.67 -13.22
N GLY A 252 -16.48 -10.08 -14.48
CA GLY A 252 -17.66 -9.91 -15.34
C GLY A 252 -17.44 -10.50 -16.73
N LYS A 253 -18.52 -10.57 -17.51
CA LYS A 253 -18.49 -11.13 -18.88
C LYS A 253 -17.61 -10.32 -19.83
N SER A 254 -17.47 -9.02 -19.60
CA SER A 254 -16.63 -8.13 -20.37
C SER A 254 -15.13 -8.41 -20.16
N ILE A 255 -14.73 -8.89 -18.98
CA ILE A 255 -13.35 -9.31 -18.68
C ILE A 255 -13.11 -10.74 -19.16
N ASN A 256 -14.05 -11.65 -18.86
CA ASN A 256 -13.97 -13.05 -19.27
C ASN A 256 -15.33 -13.56 -19.75
N SER A 257 -15.42 -13.95 -21.01
CA SER A 257 -16.66 -14.39 -21.65
C SER A 257 -17.30 -15.63 -21.01
N GLN A 258 -16.52 -16.46 -20.30
CA GLN A 258 -16.98 -17.64 -19.56
C GLN A 258 -17.53 -17.30 -18.16
N PHE A 259 -17.51 -16.04 -17.76
CA PHE A 259 -18.01 -15.60 -16.46
C PHE A 259 -19.49 -15.96 -16.25
N SER A 260 -19.81 -16.43 -15.05
CA SER A 260 -21.14 -16.85 -14.64
C SER A 260 -21.43 -16.40 -13.21
N LEU A 261 -22.71 -16.41 -12.82
CA LEU A 261 -23.11 -16.08 -11.45
C LEU A 261 -22.53 -17.07 -10.43
N PHE A 262 -22.28 -18.31 -10.82
CA PHE A 262 -21.60 -19.28 -9.96
C PHE A 262 -20.17 -18.82 -9.66
N HIS A 263 -19.43 -18.38 -10.69
CA HIS A 263 -18.08 -17.82 -10.50
C HIS A 263 -18.10 -16.62 -9.55
N LEU A 264 -19.08 -15.71 -9.69
CA LEU A 264 -19.22 -14.57 -8.77
C LEU A 264 -19.38 -15.00 -7.31
N ARG A 265 -20.29 -15.96 -7.06
CA ARG A 265 -20.55 -16.46 -5.70
C ARG A 265 -19.33 -17.17 -5.12
N SER A 266 -18.62 -17.95 -5.93
CA SER A 266 -17.36 -18.58 -5.53
C SER A 266 -16.30 -17.55 -5.16
N LEU A 267 -16.10 -16.51 -5.99
CA LEU A 267 -15.15 -15.44 -5.71
C LEU A 267 -15.50 -14.66 -4.44
N ARG A 268 -16.79 -14.34 -4.21
CA ARG A 268 -17.23 -13.69 -2.97
C ARG A 268 -16.96 -14.54 -1.73
N TYR A 269 -17.21 -15.84 -1.83
CA TYR A 269 -16.94 -16.75 -0.73
C TYR A 269 -15.43 -16.89 -0.45
N ASP A 270 -14.61 -17.08 -1.49
CA ASP A 270 -13.16 -17.13 -1.35
C ASP A 270 -12.56 -15.81 -0.89
N GLN A 271 -13.14 -14.66 -1.27
CA GLN A 271 -12.73 -13.36 -0.75
C GLN A 271 -12.92 -13.29 0.77
N LEU A 272 -14.05 -13.74 1.30
CA LEU A 272 -14.27 -13.76 2.76
C LEU A 272 -13.30 -14.70 3.46
N ARG A 273 -12.99 -15.87 2.87
CA ARG A 273 -11.99 -16.80 3.42
C ARG A 273 -10.59 -16.17 3.42
N ALA A 274 -10.22 -15.50 2.34
CA ALA A 274 -8.95 -14.77 2.24
C ALA A 274 -8.84 -13.69 3.31
N VAL A 275 -9.89 -12.91 3.53
CA VAL A 275 -9.92 -11.88 4.57
C VAL A 275 -9.87 -12.50 5.98
N CYS A 276 -10.56 -13.62 6.22
CA CYS A 276 -10.44 -14.37 7.48
C CYS A 276 -9.01 -14.91 7.69
N ASP A 277 -8.32 -15.34 6.64
CA ASP A 277 -6.94 -15.80 6.74
C ASP A 277 -5.97 -14.65 7.03
N CYS A 278 -6.18 -13.49 6.40
CA CYS A 278 -5.49 -12.25 6.77
C CYS A 278 -5.73 -11.89 8.25
N ALA A 279 -6.96 -12.07 8.75
CA ALA A 279 -7.27 -11.84 10.16
C ALA A 279 -6.58 -12.84 11.10
N ARG A 280 -6.45 -14.11 10.71
CA ARG A 280 -5.66 -15.10 11.46
C ARG A 280 -4.17 -14.74 11.47
N THR A 281 -3.64 -14.28 10.35
CA THR A 281 -2.28 -13.75 10.24
C THR A 281 -2.09 -12.56 11.18
N GLY A 282 -3.02 -11.60 11.20
CA GLY A 282 -3.01 -10.49 12.16
C GLY A 282 -2.99 -10.96 13.62
N LEU A 283 -3.89 -11.87 14.00
CA LEU A 283 -3.95 -12.43 15.36
C LEU A 283 -2.66 -13.17 15.76
N ARG A 284 -1.96 -13.81 14.81
CA ARG A 284 -0.66 -14.46 15.08
C ARG A 284 0.41 -13.42 15.35
N LEU A 285 0.48 -12.37 14.54
CA LEU A 285 1.46 -11.29 14.68
C LEU A 285 1.22 -10.47 15.94
N GLU A 286 -0.03 -10.27 16.36
CA GLU A 286 -0.36 -9.62 17.64
C GLU A 286 0.21 -10.38 18.84
N LYS A 287 0.32 -11.71 18.78
CA LYS A 287 0.99 -12.49 19.84
C LYS A 287 2.51 -12.28 19.87
N GLU A 288 3.12 -11.93 18.74
CA GLU A 288 4.56 -11.75 18.58
C GLU A 288 5.00 -10.32 18.94
N TYR A 289 4.25 -9.31 18.48
CA TYR A 289 4.57 -7.88 18.66
C TYR A 289 3.78 -7.21 19.82
N GLY A 290 2.86 -7.94 20.45
CA GLY A 290 2.02 -7.45 21.53
C GLY A 290 0.95 -6.47 21.06
N ASP A 291 0.49 -5.60 21.97
CA ASP A 291 -0.61 -4.65 21.72
C ASP A 291 -0.24 -3.47 20.79
N MET A 292 0.96 -3.43 20.23
CA MET A 292 1.47 -2.25 19.50
C MET A 292 0.67 -1.94 18.22
N LEU A 293 0.28 -2.96 17.44
CA LEU A 293 -0.49 -2.75 16.22
C LEU A 293 -1.60 -3.79 16.11
N LYS A 294 -2.80 -3.32 15.76
CA LYS A 294 -4.00 -4.14 15.67
C LYS A 294 -4.55 -4.10 14.26
N VAL A 295 -4.81 -5.26 13.67
CA VAL A 295 -5.36 -5.31 12.30
C VAL A 295 -6.88 -5.44 12.35
N ALA A 296 -7.56 -4.68 11.52
CA ALA A 296 -9.02 -4.71 11.41
C ALA A 296 -9.44 -4.93 9.96
N HIS A 297 -10.43 -5.79 9.77
CA HIS A 297 -10.78 -6.30 8.44
C HIS A 297 -12.20 -5.92 8.05
N LEU A 298 -12.38 -5.46 6.81
CA LEU A 298 -13.66 -5.04 6.26
C LEU A 298 -13.84 -5.48 4.81
N VAL A 299 -15.06 -5.91 4.48
CA VAL A 299 -15.53 -6.15 3.11
C VAL A 299 -16.74 -5.26 2.85
N LEU A 300 -16.68 -4.45 1.79
CA LEU A 300 -17.82 -3.64 1.34
C LEU A 300 -18.56 -4.38 0.24
N ILE A 301 -19.80 -4.74 0.51
CA ILE A 301 -20.63 -5.52 -0.39
C ILE A 301 -21.28 -4.59 -1.41
N GLN A 302 -21.13 -4.96 -2.68
CA GLN A 302 -21.86 -4.34 -3.78
C GLN A 302 -22.43 -5.43 -4.69
N SER A 303 -23.76 -5.48 -4.75
CA SER A 303 -24.50 -6.40 -5.63
C SER A 303 -24.64 -5.89 -7.07
N THR A 304 -24.58 -4.56 -7.27
CA THR A 304 -24.78 -3.94 -8.58
C THR A 304 -23.49 -3.84 -9.37
N THR A 305 -23.59 -4.13 -10.67
CA THR A 305 -22.46 -3.98 -11.59
C THR A 305 -22.11 -2.52 -11.84
N ILE A 306 -20.84 -2.27 -12.15
CA ILE A 306 -20.30 -0.95 -12.52
C ILE A 306 -19.61 -1.05 -13.89
N ASP A 307 -19.33 0.09 -14.50
CA ASP A 307 -18.51 0.16 -15.71
C ASP A 307 -17.15 0.76 -15.37
N ILE A 308 -16.07 0.07 -15.72
CA ILE A 308 -14.70 0.54 -15.51
C ILE A 308 -14.04 0.90 -16.83
N TYR A 309 -13.19 1.92 -16.84
CA TYR A 309 -12.50 2.38 -18.04
C TYR A 309 -11.07 2.79 -17.76
N HIS A 310 -10.18 2.56 -18.73
CA HIS A 310 -8.80 2.98 -18.63
C HIS A 310 -8.69 4.47 -18.87
N ASN A 311 -8.20 5.21 -17.88
CA ASN A 311 -7.95 6.63 -17.99
C ASN A 311 -6.46 6.87 -18.23
N GLU A 312 -6.12 7.29 -19.44
CA GLU A 312 -4.73 7.56 -19.86
C GLU A 312 -4.08 8.74 -19.10
N SER A 313 -4.85 9.54 -18.37
CA SER A 313 -4.37 10.68 -17.59
C SER A 313 -4.08 10.37 -16.12
N THR A 314 -4.38 9.16 -15.65
CA THR A 314 -4.20 8.76 -14.26
C THR A 314 -3.24 7.58 -14.13
N GLU A 315 -2.53 7.50 -13.01
CA GLU A 315 -1.67 6.35 -12.69
C GLU A 315 -2.49 5.06 -12.40
N LYS A 316 -3.77 5.19 -12.03
CA LYS A 316 -4.68 4.05 -11.86
C LYS A 316 -5.01 3.40 -13.19
N LEU A 317 -4.98 2.07 -13.22
CA LEU A 317 -5.29 1.30 -14.42
C LEU A 317 -6.75 1.48 -14.84
N PHE A 318 -7.68 1.56 -13.89
CA PHE A 318 -9.08 1.84 -14.17
C PHE A 318 -9.67 2.91 -13.24
N ASP A 319 -10.57 3.69 -13.82
CA ASP A 319 -11.49 4.58 -13.11
C ASP A 319 -12.94 4.13 -13.39
N VAL A 320 -13.90 4.61 -12.60
CA VAL A 320 -15.28 4.15 -12.65
C VAL A 320 -16.18 5.17 -13.35
N LYS A 321 -17.15 4.69 -14.13
CA LYS A 321 -17.97 5.52 -15.02
C LYS A 321 -19.41 5.69 -14.52
N GLY A 322 -19.71 6.82 -13.89
CA GLY A 322 -21.08 7.28 -13.66
C GLY A 322 -21.37 7.75 -12.23
N THR A 323 -22.55 8.37 -12.02
CA THR A 323 -22.90 8.98 -10.72
C THR A 323 -23.16 7.98 -9.60
N ARG A 324 -23.68 6.77 -9.91
CA ARG A 324 -23.84 5.68 -8.92
C ARG A 324 -22.49 5.10 -8.51
N ASP A 325 -21.58 5.04 -9.47
CA ASP A 325 -20.25 4.48 -9.31
C ASP A 325 -19.36 5.39 -8.45
N ILE A 326 -19.52 6.70 -8.59
CA ILE A 326 -18.91 7.70 -7.70
C ILE A 326 -19.36 7.52 -6.24
N ARG A 327 -20.61 7.08 -5.99
CA ARG A 327 -21.08 6.83 -4.63
C ARG A 327 -20.31 5.69 -3.98
N TYR A 328 -20.03 4.62 -4.73
CA TYR A 328 -19.24 3.49 -4.24
C TYR A 328 -17.82 3.92 -3.86
N GLU A 329 -17.17 4.72 -4.72
CA GLU A 329 -15.86 5.29 -4.44
C GLU A 329 -15.84 6.22 -3.21
N ILE A 330 -16.93 6.99 -2.99
CA ILE A 330 -17.07 7.82 -1.79
C ILE A 330 -17.18 6.96 -0.53
N VAL A 331 -17.92 5.84 -0.57
CA VAL A 331 -18.03 4.92 0.57
C VAL A 331 -16.68 4.27 0.85
N LYS A 332 -16.01 3.74 -0.18
CA LYS A 332 -14.69 3.10 -0.08
C LYS A 332 -13.70 3.97 0.71
N LYS A 333 -13.62 5.26 0.37
CA LYS A 333 -12.68 6.22 0.99
C LYS A 333 -12.97 6.59 2.45
N ARG A 334 -14.12 6.18 3.01
CA ARG A 334 -14.58 6.62 4.33
C ARG A 334 -15.01 5.49 5.26
N ILE A 335 -15.23 4.29 4.72
CA ILE A 335 -15.83 3.19 5.46
C ILE A 335 -14.87 2.56 6.47
N ASP A 336 -13.55 2.67 6.24
CA ASP A 336 -12.50 2.31 7.19
C ASP A 336 -12.64 3.09 8.52
N LYS A 337 -13.08 4.35 8.44
CA LYS A 337 -13.30 5.26 9.59
C LYS A 337 -14.73 5.36 10.08
N ALA A 338 -15.62 4.54 9.54
CA ALA A 338 -17.00 4.54 9.91
C ALA A 338 -17.22 4.10 11.37
N ILE A 339 -18.23 4.71 11.98
CA ILE A 339 -18.61 4.55 13.37
C ILE A 339 -20.00 3.92 13.43
N ASP A 340 -20.22 3.04 14.39
CA ASP A 340 -21.53 2.51 14.70
C ASP A 340 -22.40 3.60 15.34
N LYS A 341 -23.59 3.79 14.77
CA LYS A 341 -24.56 4.78 15.23
C LYS A 341 -24.99 4.55 16.68
N ALA A 342 -25.04 3.30 17.13
CA ALA A 342 -25.50 2.96 18.48
C ALA A 342 -24.39 3.08 19.53
N THR A 343 -23.25 2.41 19.32
CA THR A 343 -22.16 2.35 20.30
C THR A 343 -21.20 3.53 20.23
N LYS A 344 -21.18 4.28 19.12
CA LYS A 344 -20.17 5.32 18.82
C LYS A 344 -18.73 4.81 18.75
N GLU A 345 -18.56 3.50 18.62
CA GLU A 345 -17.28 2.84 18.35
C GLU A 345 -17.07 2.63 16.85
N ARG A 346 -15.83 2.37 16.41
CA ARG A 346 -15.56 1.95 15.02
C ARG A 346 -16.35 0.69 14.68
N ILE A 347 -16.87 0.62 13.45
CA ILE A 347 -17.63 -0.56 12.99
C ILE A 347 -16.73 -1.80 12.84
N THR A 348 -15.48 -1.58 12.41
CA THR A 348 -14.46 -2.62 12.38
C THR A 348 -14.03 -2.93 13.81
N GLN A 349 -13.49 -4.12 14.07
CA GLN A 349 -12.90 -4.46 15.36
C GLN A 349 -11.75 -5.44 15.15
N THR A 350 -10.77 -5.40 16.05
CA THR A 350 -9.62 -6.31 16.00
C THR A 350 -10.07 -7.76 16.17
N GLY A 351 -9.49 -8.66 15.38
CA GLY A 351 -9.86 -10.08 15.39
C GLY A 351 -11.27 -10.37 14.84
N MET A 352 -11.91 -9.40 14.18
CA MET A 352 -13.25 -9.53 13.62
C MET A 352 -13.23 -9.28 12.12
N LEU A 353 -14.04 -10.04 11.39
CA LEU A 353 -14.41 -9.74 10.00
C LEU A 353 -15.66 -8.85 10.04
N THR A 354 -15.59 -7.69 9.40
CA THR A 354 -16.73 -6.78 9.24
C THR A 354 -17.22 -6.80 7.80
N VAL A 355 -18.50 -7.03 7.59
CA VAL A 355 -19.14 -6.89 6.27
C VAL A 355 -20.10 -5.71 6.30
N VAL A 356 -19.99 -4.83 5.31
CA VAL A 356 -20.85 -3.64 5.17
C VAL A 356 -21.73 -3.83 3.95
N TYR A 357 -23.04 -3.59 4.11
CA TYR A 357 -24.04 -3.81 3.07
C TYR A 357 -25.10 -2.71 3.08
N SER A 358 -25.84 -2.62 1.97
CA SER A 358 -26.85 -1.60 1.74
C SER A 358 -28.26 -2.16 1.57
N THR A 359 -28.40 -3.40 1.11
CA THR A 359 -29.70 -4.04 0.85
C THR A 359 -29.87 -5.34 1.64
N GLU A 360 -31.13 -5.78 1.82
CA GLU A 360 -31.42 -7.08 2.45
C GLU A 360 -30.99 -8.26 1.57
N ASP A 361 -31.06 -8.12 0.23
CA ASP A 361 -30.59 -9.17 -0.69
C ASP A 361 -29.08 -9.43 -0.54
N GLU A 362 -28.30 -8.36 -0.37
CA GLU A 362 -26.86 -8.45 -0.06
C GLU A 362 -26.63 -9.19 1.26
N TRP A 363 -27.45 -8.86 2.27
CA TRP A 363 -27.37 -9.50 3.58
C TRP A 363 -27.73 -10.99 3.54
N ASP A 364 -28.79 -11.38 2.85
CA ASP A 364 -29.21 -12.78 2.77
C ASP A 364 -28.13 -13.67 2.14
N GLU A 365 -27.46 -13.18 1.08
CA GLU A 365 -26.34 -13.87 0.45
C GLU A 365 -25.14 -14.01 1.40
N TYR A 366 -24.70 -12.90 2.03
CA TYR A 366 -23.53 -12.93 2.90
C TYR A 366 -23.78 -13.63 4.23
N ARG A 367 -25.00 -13.59 4.78
CA ARG A 367 -25.40 -14.39 5.94
C ARG A 367 -25.22 -15.88 5.67
N GLN A 368 -25.52 -16.32 4.46
CA GLN A 368 -25.29 -17.71 4.05
C GLN A 368 -23.79 -18.04 4.03
N TYR A 369 -22.94 -17.15 3.51
CA TYR A 369 -21.49 -17.33 3.53
C TYR A 369 -20.92 -17.35 4.94
N LEU A 370 -21.32 -16.42 5.82
CA LEU A 370 -20.90 -16.39 7.22
C LEU A 370 -21.24 -17.71 7.94
N ARG A 371 -22.42 -18.28 7.66
CA ARG A 371 -22.81 -19.60 8.18
C ARG A 371 -21.88 -20.72 7.69
N TYR A 372 -21.43 -20.67 6.44
CA TYR A 372 -20.47 -21.65 5.92
C TYR A 372 -19.09 -21.49 6.57
N LEU A 373 -18.62 -20.25 6.72
CA LEU A 373 -17.38 -19.96 7.43
C LEU A 373 -17.40 -20.47 8.87
N ALA A 374 -18.53 -20.31 9.58
CA ALA A 374 -18.67 -20.82 10.94
C ALA A 374 -18.59 -22.36 10.99
N ARG A 375 -19.24 -23.06 10.04
CA ARG A 375 -19.17 -24.53 9.93
C ARG A 375 -17.76 -25.04 9.59
N GLU A 376 -17.02 -24.27 8.79
CA GLU A 376 -15.62 -24.56 8.46
C GLU A 376 -14.64 -24.16 9.58
N GLY A 377 -15.12 -23.56 10.67
CA GLY A 377 -14.29 -23.14 11.80
C GLY A 377 -13.45 -21.89 11.54
N TRP A 378 -13.81 -21.04 10.58
CA TRP A 378 -13.16 -19.74 10.35
C TRP A 378 -13.61 -18.67 11.34
N VAL A 379 -14.89 -18.68 11.70
CA VAL A 379 -15.53 -17.63 12.51
C VAL A 379 -16.48 -18.21 13.56
N GLU A 380 -16.81 -17.45 14.58
CA GLU A 380 -17.87 -17.79 15.54
C GLU A 380 -19.27 -17.73 14.90
N GLU A 381 -20.23 -18.48 15.45
CA GLU A 381 -21.62 -18.46 14.99
C GLU A 381 -22.35 -17.15 15.35
N LYS A 382 -21.89 -16.45 16.38
CA LYS A 382 -22.49 -15.21 16.84
C LYS A 382 -22.18 -14.08 15.87
N ILE A 383 -23.24 -13.50 15.30
CA ILE A 383 -23.17 -12.33 14.42
C ILE A 383 -23.64 -11.11 15.19
N GLU A 384 -22.82 -10.06 15.20
CA GLU A 384 -23.17 -8.76 15.76
C GLU A 384 -23.53 -7.81 14.61
N MET A 385 -24.67 -7.13 14.69
CA MET A 385 -25.18 -6.27 13.62
C MET A 385 -25.42 -4.85 14.14
N GLY A 386 -25.28 -3.87 13.26
CA GLY A 386 -25.53 -2.47 13.59
C GLY A 386 -25.79 -1.59 12.36
N MET A 387 -25.91 -0.29 12.60
CA MET A 387 -26.08 0.71 11.55
C MET A 387 -24.87 1.62 11.53
N VAL A 388 -24.37 1.90 10.34
CA VAL A 388 -23.28 2.85 10.15
C VAL A 388 -23.81 4.27 10.32
N GLU A 389 -23.10 5.11 11.06
CA GLU A 389 -23.41 6.54 11.15
C GLU A 389 -23.35 7.21 9.76
N PRO A 390 -24.25 8.14 9.43
CA PRO A 390 -24.27 8.75 8.10
C PRO A 390 -22.92 9.34 7.70
N LEU A 391 -22.41 8.92 6.55
CA LEU A 391 -21.21 9.46 5.93
C LEU A 391 -21.62 10.61 4.99
N GLN A 392 -20.69 11.51 4.67
CA GLN A 392 -21.00 12.62 3.76
C GLN A 392 -21.43 12.08 2.39
N GLY A 393 -22.68 12.36 2.01
CA GLY A 393 -23.25 11.89 0.74
C GLY A 393 -23.74 10.44 0.72
N VAL A 394 -23.64 9.70 1.84
CA VAL A 394 -24.10 8.30 1.94
C VAL A 394 -24.74 8.01 3.30
N SER A 395 -25.96 7.46 3.28
CA SER A 395 -26.68 7.06 4.49
C SER A 395 -27.36 5.70 4.30
N GLY A 396 -27.75 5.07 5.41
CA GLY A 396 -28.50 3.80 5.39
C GLY A 396 -27.64 2.53 5.29
N LEU A 397 -26.32 2.65 5.39
CA LEU A 397 -25.44 1.48 5.44
C LEU A 397 -25.61 0.71 6.75
N ARG A 398 -25.53 -0.61 6.65
CA ARG A 398 -25.57 -1.55 7.77
C ARG A 398 -24.27 -2.35 7.80
N PHE A 399 -23.92 -2.84 8.96
CA PHE A 399 -22.77 -3.72 9.11
C PHE A 399 -23.13 -4.95 9.92
N ALA A 400 -22.42 -6.04 9.63
CA ALA A 400 -22.38 -7.22 10.48
C ALA A 400 -20.91 -7.56 10.75
N ARG A 401 -20.60 -7.98 11.97
CA ARG A 401 -19.27 -8.43 12.36
C ARG A 401 -19.32 -9.81 13.02
N VAL A 402 -18.31 -10.61 12.72
CA VAL A 402 -18.12 -11.94 13.29
C VAL A 402 -16.70 -12.09 13.78
N ARG A 403 -16.51 -12.79 14.90
CA ARG A 403 -15.17 -13.04 15.44
C ARG A 403 -14.48 -14.11 14.61
N VAL A 404 -13.25 -13.84 14.21
CA VAL A 404 -12.40 -14.80 13.51
C VAL A 404 -11.75 -15.72 14.54
N LEU A 405 -11.85 -17.02 14.31
CA LEU A 405 -11.22 -18.03 15.15
C LEU A 405 -9.75 -18.18 14.74
N PRO A 406 -8.81 -18.31 15.70
CA PRO A 406 -7.42 -18.63 15.38
C PRO A 406 -7.32 -19.88 14.52
N ALA A 407 -6.26 -19.98 13.70
CA ALA A 407 -5.98 -21.22 12.99
C ALA A 407 -5.75 -22.34 14.02
N VAL A 408 -6.34 -23.52 13.77
CA VAL A 408 -6.03 -24.72 14.55
C VAL A 408 -4.60 -25.10 14.19
N GLU A 409 -3.65 -24.92 15.11
CA GLU A 409 -2.31 -25.48 14.93
C GLU A 409 -2.47 -27.00 14.82
N PRO A 410 -1.86 -27.65 13.81
CA PRO A 410 -1.80 -29.10 13.83
C PRO A 410 -1.10 -29.51 15.12
N GLU A 411 -1.75 -30.36 15.92
CA GLU A 411 -1.09 -30.99 17.07
C GLU A 411 0.23 -31.55 16.57
N LYS A 412 1.34 -31.09 17.16
CA LYS A 412 2.65 -31.68 16.92
C LYS A 412 2.57 -33.11 17.47
N GLU A 413 2.31 -34.07 16.58
CA GLU A 413 2.48 -35.51 16.86
C GLU A 413 3.94 -35.85 17.17
#